data_AF-F0NE44-F1
#
_entry.id   AF-F0NE44-F1
#
_cell.length_a   1.000
_cell.length_b   1.000
_cell.length_c   1.000
_cell.angle_alpha   90.00
_cell.angle_beta   90.00
_cell.angle_gamma   90.00
#
_symmetry.space_group_name_H-M   'P 1'
#
loop_
_entity.id
_entity.type
_entity.pdbx_description
1 polymer ?
#
loop_
_entity_poly.entity_id
_entity_poly.type
_entity_poly.pdbx_seq_one_letter_code
_entity_poly.pdbx_strand_id
1 'polypeptide(L)' 'MTEAEEYLKKGESVQASEKAYKVAKEAVKALAEKFNLPEYQQAVKEGRWYTYTLGSGSASLSKMLGEWVVNGWSSVYFLH' A
#
# COMPACT_ATOMS: atom_id res chain seq x y z
N MET A 1 -11.13 2.46 5.19
CA MET A 1 -11.51 3.64 4.38
C MET A 1 -12.49 4.53 5.11
N THR A 2 -13.50 3.98 5.79
CA THR A 2 -14.51 4.74 6.55
C THR A 2 -13.93 5.79 7.52
N GLU A 3 -12.88 5.45 8.26
CA GLU A 3 -12.21 6.42 9.15
C GLU A 3 -11.48 7.55 8.40
N ALA A 4 -10.87 7.26 7.24
CA ALA A 4 -10.17 8.28 6.45
C ALA A 4 -11.15 9.31 5.86
N GLU A 5 -12.35 8.86 5.48
CA GLU A 5 -13.43 9.72 5.01
C GLU A 5 -13.98 10.62 6.13
N GLU A 6 -14.00 10.14 7.37
CA GLU A 6 -14.39 10.96 8.53
C GLU A 6 -13.37 12.05 8.86
N TYR A 7 -12.07 11.75 8.79
CA TYR A 7 -11.02 12.76 8.98
C TYR A 7 -11.00 13.81 7.86
N LEU A 8 -11.24 13.40 6.61
CA LEU A 8 -11.44 14.33 5.48
C LEU A 8 -12.61 15.28 5.72
N LYS A 9 -13.74 14.77 6.23
CA LYS A 9 -14.91 15.60 6.59
C LYS A 9 -14.64 16.57 7.74
N LYS A 10 -13.68 16.27 8.61
CA LYS A 10 -13.25 17.14 9.72
C LYS A 10 -12.16 18.15 9.32
N GLY A 11 -11.70 18.13 8.07
CA GLY A 11 -10.62 19.00 7.59
C GLY A 11 -9.22 18.57 8.03
N GLU A 12 -9.07 17.36 8.60
CA GLU A 12 -7.80 16.82 9.10
C GLU A 12 -7.08 16.03 7.99
N SER A 13 -6.63 16.75 6.97
CA SER A 13 -5.98 16.18 5.77
C SER A 13 -4.75 15.31 6.10
N VAL A 14 -3.96 15.68 7.10
CA VAL A 14 -2.77 14.92 7.52
C VAL A 14 -3.15 13.54 8.08
N GLN A 15 -4.17 13.49 8.96
CA GLN A 15 -4.64 12.23 9.55
C GLN A 15 -5.31 11.33 8.50
N ALA A 16 -6.05 11.93 7.56
CA ALA A 16 -6.61 11.19 6.43
C ALA A 16 -5.53 10.55 5.55
N SER A 17 -4.46 11.30 5.21
CA SER A 17 -3.32 10.78 4.43
C SER A 17 -2.59 9.64 5.14
N GLU A 18 -2.33 9.74 6.45
CA GLU A 18 -1.70 8.66 7.22
C GLU A 18 -2.56 7.39 7.25
N LYS A 19 -3.89 7.53 7.35
CA LYS A 19 -4.81 6.40 7.29
C LYS A 19 -4.88 5.78 5.90
N ALA A 20 -4.91 6.59 4.84
CA ALA A 20 -4.83 6.10 3.47
C ALA A 20 -3.53 5.32 3.24
N TYR A 21 -2.40 5.83 3.74
CA TYR A 21 -1.10 5.14 3.71
C TYR A 21 -1.11 3.79 4.41
N LYS A 22 -1.69 3.72 5.62
CA LYS A 22 -1.81 2.45 6.33
C LYS A 22 -2.66 1.44 5.57
N VAL A 23 -3.81 1.85 5.02
CA VAL A 23 -4.70 0.97 4.26
C VAL A 23 -4.02 0.47 2.97
N ALA A 24 -3.36 1.35 2.23
CA ALA A 24 -2.63 0.98 1.01
C ALA A 24 -1.52 -0.04 1.29
N LYS A 25 -0.76 0.13 2.38
CA LYS A 25 0.26 -0.84 2.81
C LYS A 25 -0.34 -2.21 3.06
N GLU A 26 -1.39 -2.29 3.87
CA GLU A 26 -2.01 -3.59 4.19
C GLU A 26 -2.64 -4.25 2.95
N ALA A 27 -3.20 -3.46 2.03
CA ALA A 27 -3.70 -3.98 0.75
C ALA A 27 -2.59 -4.59 -0.11
N VAL A 28 -1.45 -3.91 -0.26
CA VAL A 28 -0.30 -4.44 -1.02
C VAL A 28 0.24 -5.72 -0.37
N LYS A 29 0.35 -5.76 0.97
CA LYS A 29 0.80 -6.96 1.69
C LYS A 29 -0.14 -8.15 1.46
N ALA A 30 -1.44 -7.95 1.64
CA ALA A 30 -2.44 -9.01 1.47
C ALA A 30 -2.50 -9.52 0.03
N LEU A 31 -2.37 -8.63 -0.95
CA LEU A 31 -2.30 -9.02 -2.36
C LEU A 31 -0.99 -9.77 -2.67
N ALA A 32 0.14 -9.30 -2.18
CA ALA A 32 1.43 -9.96 -2.37
C ALA A 32 1.46 -11.36 -1.73
N GLU A 33 0.83 -11.53 -0.57
CA GLU A 33 0.61 -12.84 0.06
C GLU A 33 -0.27 -13.75 -0.80
N LYS A 34 -1.43 -13.23 -1.24
CA LYS A 34 -2.39 -13.99 -2.06
C LYS A 34 -1.80 -14.49 -3.38
N PHE A 35 -0.95 -13.68 -4.01
CA PHE A 35 -0.26 -14.03 -5.25
C PHE A 35 1.11 -14.68 -5.02
N ASN A 36 1.49 -14.92 -3.77
CA ASN A 36 2.77 -15.50 -3.36
C ASN A 36 3.98 -14.85 -4.07
N LEU A 37 4.00 -13.51 -4.07
CA LEU A 37 5.03 -12.74 -4.74
C LEU A 37 6.41 -12.93 -4.07
N PRO A 38 7.51 -12.83 -4.84
CA PRO A 38 8.86 -12.91 -4.27
C PRO A 38 9.11 -11.83 -3.20
N GLU A 39 8.48 -10.66 -3.32
CA GLU A 39 8.54 -9.60 -2.31
C GLU A 39 7.90 -10.01 -0.98
N TYR A 40 6.81 -10.79 -1.02
CA TYR A 40 6.20 -11.35 0.18
C TYR A 40 7.15 -12.36 0.84
N GLN A 41 7.75 -13.26 0.07
CA GLN A 41 8.72 -14.23 0.59
C GLN A 41 9.95 -13.55 1.22
N GLN A 42 10.43 -12.47 0.60
CA GLN A 42 11.50 -11.66 1.17
C GLN A 42 11.07 -11.01 2.50
N ALA A 43 9.88 -10.41 2.55
CA ALA A 43 9.36 -9.78 3.77
C ALA A 43 9.17 -10.79 4.91
N VAL A 44 8.71 -12.02 4.59
CA VAL A 44 8.60 -13.12 5.57
C VAL A 44 9.98 -13.54 6.07
N LYS A 45 10.96 -13.69 5.18
CA LYS A 45 12.34 -14.06 5.53
C LYS A 45 13.01 -13.02 6.42
N GLU A 46 12.74 -11.74 6.17
CA GLU A 46 13.31 -10.62 6.93
C GLU A 46 12.48 -10.27 8.18
N GLY A 47 11.29 -10.84 8.34
CA GLY A 47 10.36 -10.56 9.43
C GLY A 47 9.76 -9.16 9.41
N ARG A 48 9.96 -8.39 8.33
CA ARG A 48 9.46 -7.01 8.19
C ARG A 48 9.27 -6.63 6.73
N TRP A 49 8.40 -5.64 6.50
CA TRP A 49 8.25 -4.99 5.21
C TRP A 49 9.06 -3.70 5.16
N TYR A 50 9.77 -3.49 4.07
CA TYR A 50 10.40 -2.22 3.75
C TYR A 50 9.54 -1.43 2.76
N THR A 51 9.72 -0.11 2.73
CA THR A 51 9.04 0.75 1.76
C THR A 51 9.38 0.37 0.32
N TYR A 52 10.64 -0.02 0.04
CA TYR A 52 11.05 -0.45 -1.29
C TYR A 52 10.45 -1.81 -1.69
N THR A 53 10.26 -2.76 -0.77
CA THR A 53 9.61 -4.04 -1.08
C THR A 53 8.11 -3.86 -1.31
N LEU A 54 7.47 -2.92 -0.63
CA LEU A 54 6.09 -2.53 -0.92
C LEU A 54 5.96 -1.86 -2.29
N GLY A 55 6.91 -0.99 -2.65
CA GLY A 55 7.00 -0.41 -3.99
C GLY A 55 7.18 -1.45 -5.09
N SER A 56 8.14 -2.37 -4.92
CA SER A 56 8.35 -3.49 -5.85
C SER A 56 7.12 -4.38 -5.94
N GLY A 57 6.51 -4.73 -4.80
CA GLY A 57 5.28 -5.51 -4.75
C GLY A 57 4.14 -4.83 -5.49
N SER A 58 3.97 -3.51 -5.35
CA SER A 58 2.95 -2.76 -6.10
C SER A 58 3.17 -2.79 -7.62
N ALA A 59 4.42 -2.73 -8.08
CA ALA A 59 4.78 -2.83 -9.49
C ALA A 59 4.64 -4.26 -10.04
N SER A 60 4.92 -5.27 -9.23
CA SER A 60 4.67 -6.67 -9.56
C SER A 60 3.17 -6.96 -9.65
N LEU A 61 2.38 -6.43 -8.70
CA LEU A 61 0.92 -6.52 -8.72
C LEU A 61 0.29 -5.77 -9.88
N SER A 62 0.84 -4.62 -10.31
CA SER A 62 0.28 -3.86 -11.43
C SER A 62 0.37 -4.62 -12.76
N LYS A 63 1.39 -5.47 -12.93
CA LYS A 63 1.48 -6.38 -14.09
C LYS A 63 0.36 -7.42 -14.13
N MET A 64 -0.22 -7.75 -12.97
CA MET A 64 -1.26 -8.78 -12.84
C MET A 64 -2.68 -8.19 -12.79
N LEU A 65 -2.85 -7.08 -12.07
CA LEU A 65 -4.14 -6.48 -11.74
C LEU A 65 -4.41 -5.19 -12.53
N GLY A 66 -3.39 -4.60 -13.15
CA GLY A 66 -3.45 -3.36 -13.91
C GLY A 66 -2.76 -2.17 -13.22
N GLU A 67 -2.52 -1.11 -14.00
CA GLU A 67 -1.77 0.08 -13.57
C GLU A 67 -2.37 0.83 -12.37
N TRP A 68 -3.66 0.65 -12.09
CA TRP A 68 -4.32 1.29 -10.95
C TRP A 68 -3.65 0.95 -9.61
N VAL A 69 -3.00 -0.22 -9.49
CA VAL A 69 -2.29 -0.62 -8.26
C VAL A 69 -1.05 0.25 -8.03
N VAL A 70 -0.21 0.43 -9.06
CA VAL A 70 1.01 1.25 -8.94
C VAL A 70 0.67 2.73 -8.85
N ASN A 71 -0.40 3.17 -9.52
CA ASN A 71 -0.88 4.54 -9.41
C ASN A 71 -1.38 4.84 -8.00
N GLY A 72 -2.20 3.95 -7.42
CA GLY A 72 -2.68 4.09 -6.05
C GLY A 72 -1.54 4.08 -5.02
N TRP A 73 -0.56 3.18 -5.18
CA TRP A 73 0.63 3.17 -4.32
C TRP A 73 1.46 4.45 -4.45
N SER A 74 1.71 4.91 -5.68
CA SER A 74 2.49 6.14 -5.95
C SER A 74 1.82 7.38 -5.37
N SER A 75 0.50 7.53 -5.51
CA SER A 75 -0.24 8.66 -4.94
C SER A 75 -0.14 8.68 -3.42
N VAL A 76 -0.21 7.51 -2.79
CA VAL A 76 -0.20 7.39 -1.34
C VAL A 76 1.22 7.52 -0.76
N TYR A 77 2.24 7.09 -1.52
CA TYR A 77 3.64 7.31 -1.19
C TYR A 77 4.03 8.79 -1.32
N PHE A 78 3.50 9.51 -2.31
CA PHE A 78 3.75 10.95 -2.49
C PHE A 78 3.12 11.82 -1.40
N LEU A 79 2.02 11.37 -0.80
CA LEU A 79 1.32 12.07 0.29
C LEU A 79 1.90 11.81 1.69
N HIS A 80 2.94 10.97 1.80
CA HIS A 80 3.61 10.60 3.05
C HIS A 80 5.01 11.21 3.12
#